data_AF-A0A8S2AJ81-F1
#
_entry.id   AF-A0A8S2AJ81-F1
#
_cell.length_a   1.000
_cell.length_b   1.000
_cell.length_c   1.000
_cell.angle_alpha   90.00
_cell.angle_beta   90.00
_cell.angle_gamma   90.00
#
_symmetry.space_group_name_H-M   'P 1'
#
loop_
_entity.id
_entity.type
_entity.pdbx_description
1 polymer ?
#
loop_
_entity_poly.entity_id
_entity_poly.type
_entity_poly.pdbx_seq_one_letter_code
_entity_poly.pdbx_strand_id
1 'polypeptide(L)'
;MRLLCLLLCWISFLTLSISIVASSDDQFTVDGTVLELTDSNFDSAISTFDCIFVDFYAPWCGHCKRLNLALLQLDATAPVLAILKKLYDHGVPMEY
;
A
#
# COMPACT_ATOMS: atom_id res chain seq x y z
N MET A 1 -44.44 -24.28 18.39
CA MET A 1 -44.50 -23.90 16.96
C MET A 1 -44.13 -22.42 16.73
N ARG A 2 -44.68 -21.46 17.48
CA ARG A 2 -44.33 -20.02 17.34
C ARG A 2 -42.88 -19.67 17.74
N LEU A 3 -42.33 -20.30 18.78
CA LEU A 3 -40.98 -20.05 19.27
C LEU A 3 -39.88 -20.53 18.29
N LEU A 4 -40.16 -21.61 17.55
CA LEU A 4 -39.24 -22.19 16.56
C LEU A 4 -39.10 -21.28 15.33
N CYS A 5 -40.19 -20.64 14.88
CA CYS A 5 -40.15 -19.66 13.79
C CYS A 5 -39.37 -18.40 14.17
N LEU A 6 -39.50 -17.93 15.42
CA LEU A 6 -38.78 -16.74 15.88
C LEU A 6 -37.27 -16.99 15.96
N LEU A 7 -36.84 -18.16 16.41
CA LEU A 7 -35.42 -18.54 16.44
C LEU A 7 -34.81 -18.69 15.04
N LEU A 8 -35.52 -19.33 14.11
CA LEU A 8 -35.04 -19.47 12.73
C LEU A 8 -34.94 -18.11 12.03
N CYS A 9 -35.88 -17.20 12.28
CA CYS A 9 -35.85 -15.85 11.73
C CYS A 9 -34.68 -15.03 12.30
N TRP A 10 -34.36 -15.19 13.59
CA TRP A 10 -33.23 -14.54 14.24
C TRP A 10 -31.88 -15.04 13.71
N ILE A 11 -31.77 -16.34 13.46
CA ILE A 11 -30.57 -16.95 12.85
C ILE A 11 -30.38 -16.43 11.43
N SER A 12 -31.45 -16.37 10.62
CA SER A 12 -31.39 -15.77 9.29
C SER A 12 -30.99 -14.29 9.33
N PHE A 13 -31.47 -13.54 10.31
CA PHE A 13 -31.12 -12.12 10.51
C PHE A 13 -29.64 -11.94 10.90
N LEU A 14 -29.13 -12.81 11.78
CA LEU A 14 -27.74 -12.79 12.24
C LEU A 14 -26.75 -13.22 11.14
N THR A 15 -27.14 -14.16 10.28
CA THR A 15 -26.32 -14.57 9.13
C THR A 15 -26.29 -13.52 8.02
N LEU A 16 -27.36 -12.71 7.88
CA LEU A 16 -27.41 -11.62 6.91
C LEU A 16 -26.45 -10.47 7.28
N SER A 17 -26.23 -10.23 8.57
CA SER A 17 -25.25 -9.25 9.06
C SER A 17 -23.79 -9.65 8.87
N ILE A 18 -23.48 -10.93 8.61
CA ILE A 18 -22.10 -11.43 8.62
C ILE A 18 -21.40 -11.39 7.25
N SER A 19 -22.09 -11.03 6.18
CA SER A 19 -21.58 -11.22 4.81
C SER A 19 -20.88 -10.02 4.17
N ILE A 20 -20.61 -8.91 4.85
CA ILE A 20 -19.84 -7.81 4.23
C ILE A 20 -18.73 -7.35 5.18
N VAL A 21 -17.70 -8.17 5.28
CA VAL A 21 -16.33 -7.67 5.46
C VAL A 21 -15.56 -8.11 4.22
N ALA A 22 -15.70 -7.33 3.15
CA ALA A 22 -14.74 -7.39 2.05
C ALA A 22 -13.49 -6.64 2.55
N SER A 23 -12.56 -7.36 3.18
CA SER A 23 -11.23 -6.83 3.45
C SER A 23 -10.52 -6.66 2.11
N SER A 24 -10.51 -5.44 1.60
CA SER A 24 -9.59 -5.02 0.55
C SER A 24 -8.19 -4.98 1.17
N ASP A 25 -7.56 -6.15 1.27
CA ASP A 25 -6.13 -6.24 1.56
C ASP A 25 -5.39 -5.73 0.32
N ASP A 26 -5.03 -4.44 0.32
CA ASP A 26 -4.06 -3.92 -0.64
C ASP A 26 -2.70 -4.58 -0.35
N GLN A 27 -2.37 -5.62 -1.12
CA GLN A 27 -1.12 -6.34 -0.99
C GLN A 27 0.02 -5.52 -1.62
N PHE A 28 0.71 -4.73 -0.80
CA PHE A 28 1.90 -3.99 -1.23
C PHE A 28 3.16 -4.88 -1.08
N THR A 29 3.93 -5.07 -2.16
CA THR A 29 5.16 -5.88 -2.15
C THR A 29 6.39 -5.01 -2.41
N VAL A 30 7.49 -5.31 -1.71
CA VAL A 30 8.80 -4.64 -1.90
C VAL A 30 9.59 -5.34 -3.00
N ASP A 31 8.99 -5.50 -4.18
CA ASP A 31 9.63 -6.16 -5.32
C ASP A 31 10.42 -5.19 -6.20
N GLY A 32 10.51 -3.92 -5.78
CA GLY A 32 11.17 -2.86 -6.55
C GLY A 32 10.29 -2.27 -7.65
N THR A 33 8.99 -2.56 -7.64
CA THR A 33 8.01 -2.02 -8.59
C THR A 33 7.47 -0.69 -8.09
N VAL A 34 7.32 0.29 -9.00
CA VAL A 34 6.66 1.57 -8.70
C VAL A 34 5.20 1.32 -8.31
N LEU A 35 4.85 1.74 -7.10
CA LEU A 35 3.48 1.72 -6.63
C LEU A 35 2.83 3.08 -6.92
N GLU A 36 1.74 3.07 -7.70
CA GLU A 36 0.95 4.28 -7.94
C GLU A 36 0.01 4.52 -6.74
N LEU A 37 0.22 5.63 -6.06
CA LEU A 37 -0.58 6.03 -4.92
C LEU A 37 -1.69 7.00 -5.33
N THR A 38 -2.89 6.73 -4.83
CA THR A 38 -4.09 7.56 -4.95
C THR A 38 -4.64 7.85 -3.56
N ASP A 39 -5.57 8.79 -3.46
CA ASP A 39 -6.19 9.18 -2.18
C ASP A 39 -6.80 7.98 -1.44
N SER A 40 -7.26 6.95 -2.14
CA SER A 40 -7.89 5.77 -1.54
C SER A 40 -6.90 4.75 -0.94
N ASN A 41 -5.63 4.75 -1.38
CA ASN A 41 -4.64 3.74 -0.96
C ASN A 41 -3.42 4.35 -0.23
N PHE A 42 -3.32 5.68 -0.19
CA PHE A 42 -2.20 6.38 0.42
C PHE A 42 -2.02 6.04 1.90
N ASP A 43 -3.10 6.13 2.68
CA ASP A 43 -3.07 5.86 4.13
C ASP A 43 -2.67 4.41 4.43
N SER A 44 -3.17 3.47 3.64
CA SER A 44 -2.80 2.05 3.74
C SER A 44 -1.32 1.84 3.42
N ALA A 45 -0.81 2.47 2.35
CA ALA A 45 0.57 2.32 1.91
C ALA A 45 1.58 2.89 2.92
N ILE A 46 1.33 4.09 3.46
CA ILE A 46 2.24 4.70 4.46
C ILE A 46 2.27 3.93 5.78
N SER A 47 1.19 3.22 6.12
CA SER A 47 1.12 2.41 7.35
C SER A 47 1.83 1.06 7.22
N THR A 48 2.05 0.61 5.99
CA THR A 48 2.60 -0.72 5.69
C THR A 48 4.14 -0.73 5.67
N PHE A 49 4.78 0.39 5.30
CA PHE A 49 6.22 0.47 5.15
C PHE A 49 6.86 1.36 6.23
N ASP A 50 7.92 0.87 6.88
CA ASP A 50 8.70 1.66 7.87
C ASP A 50 9.35 2.90 7.24
N CYS A 51 9.77 2.79 5.97
CA CYS A 51 10.34 3.87 5.18
C CYS A 51 9.77 3.78 3.75
N ILE A 52 9.02 4.80 3.33
CA ILE A 52 8.49 4.94 1.97
C ILE A 52 8.97 6.26 1.34
N PHE A 53 9.36 6.20 0.07
CA PHE A 53 9.67 7.38 -0.73
C PHE A 53 8.50 7.65 -1.68
N VAL A 54 7.91 8.84 -1.59
CA VAL A 54 6.75 9.24 -2.41
C VAL A 54 7.14 10.42 -3.27
N ASP A 55 6.98 10.30 -4.60
CA ASP A 55 7.13 11.41 -5.53
C ASP A 55 5.77 11.95 -5.99
N PHE A 56 5.46 13.18 -5.59
CA PHE A 56 4.25 13.88 -6.03
C PHE A 56 4.54 14.62 -7.34
N TYR A 57 4.00 14.11 -8.44
CA TYR A 57 4.19 14.70 -9.77
C TYR A 57 2.88 15.10 -10.44
N ALA A 58 2.97 16.02 -11.41
CA ALA A 58 1.85 16.40 -12.27
C ALA A 58 2.18 16.06 -13.74
N PRO A 59 1.29 15.35 -14.47
CA PRO A 59 1.59 14.83 -15.81
C PRO A 59 1.72 15.92 -16.89
N TRP A 60 1.25 17.13 -16.60
CA TRP A 60 1.30 18.29 -17.49
C TRP A 60 2.45 19.25 -17.18
N CYS A 61 3.13 19.08 -16.05
CA CYS A 61 4.22 19.98 -15.67
C CYS A 61 5.53 19.57 -16.34
N GLY A 62 6.02 20.40 -17.28
CA GLY A 62 7.29 20.16 -17.97
C GLY A 62 8.52 20.15 -17.05
N HIS A 63 8.44 20.77 -15.87
CA HIS A 63 9.51 20.74 -14.86
C HIS A 63 9.54 19.42 -14.08
N CYS A 64 8.38 18.86 -13.75
CA CYS A 64 8.26 17.56 -13.08
C CYS A 64 8.70 16.40 -13.98
N LYS A 65 8.45 16.47 -15.29
CA LYS A 65 8.87 15.42 -16.25
C LYS A 65 10.38 15.19 -16.27
N ARG A 66 11.18 16.21 -15.99
CA ARG A 66 12.65 16.09 -15.93
C ARG A 66 13.13 15.41 -14.65
N LEU A 67 12.40 15.57 -13.54
CA LEU A 67 12.65 14.87 -12.29
C LEU A 67 12.17 13.40 -12.38
N ASN A 68 11.01 13.16 -13.00
CA ASN A 68 10.46 11.81 -13.19
C ASN A 68 11.37 10.91 -14.05
N LEU A 69 12.15 11.50 -14.98
CA LEU A 69 13.14 10.75 -15.75
C LEU A 69 14.28 10.18 -14.87
N ALA A 70 14.61 10.84 -13.75
CA ALA A 70 15.56 10.33 -12.79
C ALA A 70 14.98 9.18 -11.95
N LEU A 71 13.65 9.13 -11.74
CA LEU A 71 12.98 8.04 -11.05
C LEU A 71 12.94 6.75 -11.89
N LEU A 72 12.77 6.86 -13.20
CA LEU A 72 12.94 5.70 -14.11
C LEU A 72 14.34 5.07 -14.02
N GLN A 73 15.37 5.87 -13.73
CA GLN A 73 16.72 5.34 -13.47
C GLN A 73 16.83 4.72 -12.07
N LEU A 74 16.04 5.20 -11.11
CA LEU A 74 15.94 4.62 -9.76
C LEU A 74 15.14 3.31 -9.75
N ASP A 75 14.18 3.10 -10.66
CA ASP A 75 13.47 1.82 -10.86
C ASP A 75 14.41 0.72 -11.38
N ALA A 76 15.28 1.05 -12.34
CA ALA A 76 16.36 0.17 -12.76
C ALA A 76 17.38 -0.10 -11.62
N THR A 77 17.41 0.79 -10.62
CA THR A 77 18.26 0.74 -9.43
C THR A 77 17.50 0.18 -8.22
N ALA A 78 16.22 -0.19 -8.34
CA ALA A 78 15.44 -0.83 -7.27
C ALA A 78 16.12 -2.06 -6.64
N PRO A 79 16.79 -2.96 -7.41
CA PRO A 79 17.62 -4.01 -6.79
C PRO A 79 18.79 -3.46 -5.97
N VAL A 80 19.38 -2.34 -6.37
CA VAL A 80 20.44 -1.65 -5.62
C VAL A 80 19.87 -0.93 -4.40
N LEU A 81 18.65 -0.38 -4.46
CA LEU A 81 17.98 0.23 -3.31
C LEU A 81 17.63 -0.83 -2.24
N ALA A 82 17.26 -2.05 -2.65
CA ALA A 82 17.10 -3.18 -1.74
C ALA A 82 18.43 -3.59 -1.08
N ILE A 83 19.54 -3.47 -1.81
CA ILE A 83 20.91 -3.65 -1.26
C ILE A 83 21.25 -2.52 -0.29
N LEU A 84 20.96 -1.27 -0.63
CA LEU A 84 21.18 -0.11 0.24
C LEU A 84 20.33 -0.19 1.51
N LYS A 85 19.07 -0.65 1.42
CA LYS A 85 18.21 -0.98 2.57
C LYS A 85 18.86 -2.01 3.48
N LYS A 86 19.41 -3.10 2.92
CA LYS A 86 20.17 -4.10 3.70
C LYS A 86 21.41 -3.52 4.38
N LEU A 87 22.11 -2.60 3.72
CA LEU A 87 23.28 -1.94 4.28
C LEU A 87 22.92 -0.91 5.37
N TYR A 88 21.80 -0.20 5.19
CA TYR A 88 21.23 0.73 6.18
C TYR A 88 20.69 0.00 7.42
N ASP A 89 19.98 -1.11 7.23
CA ASP A 89 19.48 -1.98 8.32
C ASP A 89 20.63 -2.63 9.11
N HIS A 90 21.83 -2.71 8.52
CA HIS A 90 23.08 -3.09 9.20
C HIS A 90 23.76 -1.96 9.97
N GLY A 91 23.09 -0.81 10.13
CA GLY A 91 23.48 0.23 11.09
C GLY A 91 24.57 1.19 10.62
N VAL A 92 24.62 1.51 9.33
CA VAL A 92 25.46 2.63 8.85
C VAL A 92 24.69 3.94 9.07
N PRO A 93 25.15 4.84 9.97
CA PRO A 93 24.47 6.10 10.21
C PRO A 93 24.57 7.02 8.98
N MET A 94 23.45 7.64 8.61
CA MET A 94 23.38 8.69 7.60
C MET A 94 24.05 9.95 8.16
N GLU A 95 25.32 10.17 7.82
CA GLU A 95 25.96 11.48 7.97
C GLU A 95 25.39 12.45 6.94
N TYR A 96 25.04 13.64 7.44
CA TYR A 96 24.57 14.82 6.69
C TYR A 96 25.73 15.51 5.97
#